data_AF-A0A660PZQ2-F1
#
_entry.id   AF-A0A660PZQ2-F1
#
_cell.length_a   1.000
_cell.length_b   1.000
_cell.length_c   1.000
_cell.angle_alpha   90.00
_cell.angle_beta   90.00
_cell.angle_gamma   90.00
#
_symmetry.space_group_name_H-M   'P 1'
#
loop_
_entity.id
_entity.type
_entity.pdbx_description
1 polymer ?
#
loop_
_entity_poly.entity_id
_entity_poly.type
_entity_poly.pdbx_seq_one_letter_code
_entity_poly.pdbx_strand_id
1 'polypeptide(L)'
;MSVSESQLKRRIGVVVNYGLLVLTLLLSLTGHLFGWSVGTKVCFCLLAISVIVTFFPVHIRSGLWRLAHAKLETLDEREIQQNLQSLRHAYAVFTIASLLIILILVVFGWGGQTRQLAVFWVLFYLAHTLPSSILAWTVNRVPTKGEA
;
A
#
# COMPACT_ATOMS: atom_id res chain seq x y z
N MET A 1 24.19 9.88 -4.81
CA MET A 1 22.80 9.73 -5.27
C MET A 1 22.15 11.10 -5.18
N SER A 2 21.68 11.67 -6.29
CA SER A 2 20.99 12.96 -6.25
C SER A 2 19.65 12.83 -5.51
N VAL A 3 19.13 13.93 -4.96
CA VAL A 3 17.83 13.93 -4.29
C VAL A 3 16.74 13.40 -5.24
N SER A 4 16.79 13.76 -6.52
CA SER A 4 15.85 13.29 -7.54
C SER A 4 15.91 11.78 -7.80
N GLU A 5 17.10 11.19 -7.81
CA GLU A 5 17.29 9.74 -7.99
C GLU A 5 16.68 8.95 -6.82
N SER A 6 16.85 9.45 -5.59
CA SER A 6 16.27 8.82 -4.38
C SER A 6 14.74 8.87 -4.37
N GLN A 7 14.15 9.96 -4.86
CA GLN A 7 12.71 10.11 -4.99
C GLN A 7 12.15 9.20 -6.08
N LEU A 8 12.80 9.15 -7.24
CA LEU A 8 12.39 8.29 -8.34
C LEU A 8 12.38 6.82 -7.90
N LYS A 9 13.45 6.36 -7.24
CA LYS A 9 13.54 5.00 -6.70
C LYS A 9 12.42 4.67 -5.71
N ARG A 10 12.07 5.61 -4.81
CA ARG A 10 10.93 5.48 -3.89
C ARG A 10 9.62 5.33 -4.64
N ARG A 11 9.34 6.22 -5.60
CA ARG A 11 8.09 6.24 -6.37
C ARG A 11 7.91 4.95 -7.19
N ILE A 12 8.96 4.50 -7.87
CA ILE A 12 8.97 3.22 -8.59
C ILE A 12 8.69 2.07 -7.61
N GLY A 13 9.34 2.08 -6.44
CA GLY A 13 9.11 1.08 -5.41
C GLY A 13 7.65 0.98 -4.96
N VAL A 14 6.98 2.12 -4.76
CA VAL A 14 5.54 2.14 -4.41
C VAL A 14 4.68 1.60 -5.57
N VAL A 15 4.96 2.00 -6.80
CA VAL A 15 4.23 1.51 -7.99
C VAL A 15 4.40 -0.01 -8.12
N VAL A 16 5.61 -0.53 -7.96
CA VAL A 16 5.88 -1.98 -7.99
C VAL A 16 5.13 -2.70 -6.87
N ASN A 17 5.17 -2.17 -5.65
CA ASN A 17 4.50 -2.78 -4.50
C ASN A 17 2.98 -2.85 -4.70
N TYR A 18 2.33 -1.77 -5.14
CA TYR A 18 0.89 -1.81 -5.45
C TYR A 18 0.58 -2.65 -6.69
N GLY A 19 1.47 -2.68 -7.69
CA GLY A 19 1.35 -3.58 -8.83
C GLY A 19 1.31 -5.05 -8.37
N LEU A 20 2.20 -5.45 -7.46
CA LEU A 20 2.21 -6.79 -6.86
C LEU A 20 0.93 -7.07 -6.05
N LEU A 21 0.42 -6.08 -5.32
CA LEU A 21 -0.84 -6.22 -4.57
C LEU A 21 -2.03 -6.46 -5.52
N VAL A 22 -2.13 -5.69 -6.61
CA VAL A 22 -3.17 -5.87 -7.63
C VAL A 22 -3.05 -7.23 -8.30
N LEU A 23 -1.84 -7.64 -8.68
CA LEU A 23 -1.60 -8.98 -9.26
C LEU A 23 -1.99 -10.10 -8.30
N THR A 24 -1.71 -9.95 -7.00
CA THR A 24 -2.12 -10.91 -5.96
C THR A 24 -3.64 -11.01 -5.88
N LEU A 25 -4.36 -9.89 -5.95
CA LEU A 25 -5.82 -9.86 -5.96
C LEU A 25 -6.39 -10.51 -7.24
N LEU A 26 -5.84 -10.18 -8.40
CA LEU A 26 -6.26 -10.77 -9.68
C LEU A 26 -6.03 -12.29 -9.72
N LEU A 27 -4.89 -12.76 -9.19
CA LEU A 27 -4.61 -14.20 -9.10
C LEU A 27 -5.54 -14.91 -8.11
N SER A 28 -5.88 -14.25 -6.99
CA SER A 28 -6.89 -14.76 -6.06
C SER A 28 -8.24 -14.91 -6.74
N LEU A 29 -8.62 -13.92 -7.56
CA LEU A 29 -9.86 -13.96 -8.32
C LEU A 29 -9.87 -15.09 -9.35
N THR A 30 -8.82 -15.22 -10.16
CA THR A 30 -8.74 -16.29 -11.18
C THR A 30 -8.70 -17.67 -10.54
N GLY A 31 -7.95 -17.85 -9.44
CA GLY A 31 -7.94 -19.08 -8.66
C GLY A 31 -9.32 -19.45 -8.11
N HIS A 32 -10.16 -18.45 -7.83
CA HIS A 32 -11.54 -18.70 -7.39
C HIS A 32 -12.51 -18.96 -8.54
N LEU A 33 -12.33 -18.35 -9.71
CA LEU A 33 -13.19 -18.54 -10.88
C LEU A 33 -12.91 -19.85 -11.61
N PHE A 34 -11.64 -20.21 -11.76
CA PHE A 34 -11.20 -21.38 -12.53
C PHE A 34 -10.74 -22.56 -11.65
N GLY A 35 -10.68 -22.36 -10.33
CA GLY A 35 -10.21 -23.35 -9.37
C GLY A 35 -8.72 -23.22 -9.02
N TRP A 36 -8.38 -23.65 -7.80
CA TRP A 36 -7.02 -23.54 -7.27
C TRP A 36 -6.18 -24.76 -7.62
N SER A 37 -5.41 -24.66 -8.71
CA SER A 37 -4.31 -25.58 -8.99
C SER A 37 -3.17 -25.44 -7.98
N VAL A 38 -2.31 -26.45 -7.86
CA VAL A 38 -1.09 -26.36 -7.04
C VAL A 38 -0.20 -25.20 -7.53
N GLY A 39 -0.05 -25.05 -8.85
CA GLY A 39 0.75 -23.98 -9.44
C GLY A 39 0.23 -22.57 -9.11
N THR A 40 -1.09 -22.35 -9.18
CA THR A 40 -1.67 -21.04 -8.84
C THR A 40 -1.55 -20.72 -7.35
N LYS A 41 -1.67 -21.71 -6.46
CA LYS A 41 -1.39 -21.52 -5.02
C LYS A 41 0.06 -21.12 -4.76
N VAL A 42 1.03 -21.81 -5.38
CA VAL A 42 2.45 -21.48 -5.25
C VAL A 42 2.73 -20.07 -5.77
N CYS A 43 2.21 -19.71 -6.95
CA CYS A 43 2.36 -18.37 -7.52
C CYS A 43 1.75 -17.30 -6.62
N PHE A 44 0.58 -17.56 -6.04
CA PHE A 44 -0.07 -16.65 -5.08
C PHE A 44 0.79 -16.42 -3.83
N CYS A 45 1.32 -17.49 -3.24
CA CYS A 45 2.21 -17.37 -2.08
C CYS A 45 3.48 -16.57 -2.41
N LEU A 46 4.10 -16.80 -3.58
CA LEU A 46 5.28 -16.08 -4.01
C LEU A 46 4.99 -14.58 -4.23
N LEU A 47 3.86 -14.25 -4.83
CA LEU A 47 3.43 -12.85 -4.99
C LEU A 47 3.16 -12.18 -3.65
N ALA A 48 2.45 -12.84 -2.74
CA ALA A 48 2.18 -12.31 -1.40
C ALA A 48 3.48 -12.05 -0.62
N ILE A 49 4.44 -12.99 -0.68
CA ILE A 49 5.78 -12.79 -0.09
C ILE A 49 6.49 -11.62 -0.76
N SER A 50 6.39 -11.48 -2.08
CA SER A 50 7.00 -10.36 -2.82
C SER A 50 6.42 -9.01 -2.42
N VAL A 51 5.11 -8.90 -2.13
CA VAL A 51 4.50 -7.69 -1.57
C VAL A 51 5.13 -7.34 -0.22
N ILE A 52 5.33 -8.33 0.67
CA ILE A 52 5.94 -8.12 1.98
C ILE A 52 7.43 -7.74 1.83
N VAL A 53 8.17 -8.44 0.99
CA VAL A 53 9.60 -8.17 0.77
C VAL A 53 9.82 -6.78 0.17
N THR A 54 8.96 -6.35 -0.75
CA THR A 54 9.03 -5.00 -1.34
C THR A 54 8.56 -3.91 -0.38
N PHE A 55 7.66 -4.22 0.55
CA PHE A 55 7.19 -3.28 1.56
C PHE A 55 8.33 -2.74 2.44
N PHE A 56 9.24 -3.60 2.90
CA PHE A 56 10.34 -3.21 3.78
C PHE A 56 11.26 -2.10 3.22
N PRO A 57 11.86 -2.23 2.02
CA PRO A 57 12.71 -1.18 1.48
C PRO A 57 11.92 0.08 1.13
N VAL A 58 10.66 -0.06 0.68
CA VAL A 58 9.84 1.06 0.21
C VAL A 58 9.28 1.90 1.34
N HIS A 59 8.80 1.28 2.42
CA HIS A 59 8.14 1.99 3.52
C HIS A 59 9.00 2.10 4.78
N ILE A 60 9.66 1.01 5.17
CA ILE A 60 10.40 0.96 6.45
C ILE A 60 11.77 1.62 6.30
N ARG A 61 12.60 1.16 5.36
CA ARG A 61 13.96 1.69 5.17
C ARG A 61 13.97 3.13 4.66
N SER A 62 12.96 3.53 3.89
CA SER A 62 12.82 4.91 3.39
C SER A 62 12.42 5.91 4.49
N GLY A 63 12.01 5.43 5.67
CA GLY A 63 11.48 6.26 6.76
C GLY A 63 10.06 6.78 6.53
N LEU A 64 9.43 6.49 5.38
CA LEU A 64 8.06 6.94 5.09
C LEU A 64 7.04 6.34 6.05
N TRP A 65 7.26 5.10 6.49
CA TRP A 65 6.41 4.46 7.49
C TRP A 65 6.43 5.21 8.81
N ARG A 66 7.63 5.61 9.25
CA ARG A 66 7.82 6.37 10.49
C ARG A 66 7.10 7.70 10.40
N LEU A 67 7.26 8.45 9.30
CA LEU A 67 6.63 9.75 9.14
C LEU A 67 5.09 9.65 9.16
N ALA A 68 4.53 8.66 8.48
CA ALA A 68 3.09 8.43 8.44
C ALA A 68 2.48 8.00 9.80
N HIS A 69 3.27 7.31 10.64
CA HIS A 69 2.82 6.77 11.93
C HIS A 69 3.46 7.46 13.14
N ALA A 70 4.18 8.55 12.94
CA ALA A 70 4.77 9.32 14.03
C ALA A 70 3.67 10.00 14.85
N LYS A 71 3.92 10.14 16.16
CA LYS A 71 3.04 10.93 17.02
C LYS A 71 3.17 12.40 16.65
N LEU A 72 2.07 13.14 16.64
CA LEU A 72 2.05 14.57 16.29
C LEU A 72 3.03 15.40 17.12
N GLU A 73 3.22 15.04 18.39
CA GLU A 73 4.16 15.70 19.32
C GLU A 73 5.64 15.58 18.91
N THR A 74 5.96 14.60 18.06
CA THR A 74 7.34 14.33 17.61
C THR A 74 7.65 14.92 16.24
N LEU A 75 6.69 15.62 15.63
CA LEU A 75 6.79 16.18 14.29
C LEU A 75 6.86 17.70 14.35
N ASP A 76 7.69 18.28 13.49
CA ASP A 76 7.71 19.73 13.31
C ASP A 76 6.41 20.22 12.67
N GLU A 77 6.06 21.50 12.81
CA GLU A 77 4.84 22.09 12.24
C GLU A 77 4.70 21.80 10.74
N ARG A 78 5.81 21.87 9.99
CA ARG A 78 5.84 21.57 8.55
C ARG A 78 5.53 20.09 8.27
N GLU A 79 6.06 19.18 9.08
CA GLU A 79 5.82 17.75 8.92
C GLU A 79 4.38 17.39 9.31
N ILE A 80 3.83 18.03 10.35
CA ILE A 80 2.42 17.91 10.74
C ILE A 80 1.52 18.30 9.57
N GLN A 81 1.75 19.46 8.94
CA GLN A 81 0.95 19.91 7.80
C GLN A 81 1.03 18.92 6.62
N GLN A 82 2.22 18.43 6.29
CA GLN A 82 2.41 17.44 5.23
C GLN A 82 1.74 16.10 5.55
N ASN A 83 1.87 15.62 6.79
CA ASN A 83 1.26 14.38 7.23
C ASN A 83 -0.27 14.47 7.19
N LEU A 84 -0.85 15.56 7.72
CA LEU A 84 -2.31 15.79 7.67
C LEU A 84 -2.83 15.88 6.23
N GLN A 85 -2.13 16.58 5.34
CA GLN A 85 -2.50 16.64 3.92
C GLN A 85 -2.45 15.24 3.28
N SER A 86 -1.40 14.47 3.58
CA SER A 86 -1.24 13.11 3.06
C SER A 86 -2.32 12.17 3.58
N LEU A 87 -2.68 12.24 4.86
CA LEU A 87 -3.76 11.47 5.48
C LEU A 87 -5.10 11.83 4.85
N ARG A 88 -5.42 13.11 4.70
CA ARG A 88 -6.68 13.55 4.06
C ARG A 88 -6.81 13.00 2.65
N HIS A 89 -5.74 13.08 1.85
CA HIS A 89 -5.74 12.50 0.51
C HIS A 89 -5.83 10.98 0.57
N ALA A 90 -5.17 10.35 1.55
CA ALA A 90 -5.21 8.90 1.70
C ALA A 90 -6.62 8.40 2.00
N TYR A 91 -7.32 9.04 2.93
CA TYR A 91 -8.70 8.70 3.26
C TYR A 91 -9.65 8.89 2.08
N ALA A 92 -9.49 9.96 1.30
CA ALA A 92 -10.29 10.17 0.10
C ALA A 92 -10.09 9.04 -0.92
N VAL A 93 -8.83 8.70 -1.24
CA VAL A 93 -8.49 7.62 -2.17
C VAL A 93 -8.96 6.27 -1.64
N PHE A 94 -8.71 5.99 -0.36
CA PHE A 94 -9.13 4.74 0.30
C PHE A 94 -10.66 4.58 0.29
N THR A 95 -11.41 5.65 0.56
CA THR A 95 -12.88 5.62 0.53
C THR A 95 -13.39 5.32 -0.87
N ILE A 96 -12.86 5.98 -1.90
CA ILE A 96 -13.24 5.72 -3.28
C ILE A 96 -12.88 4.28 -3.68
N ALA A 97 -11.65 3.84 -3.38
CA ALA A 97 -11.18 2.49 -3.72
C ALA A 97 -12.00 1.40 -3.03
N SER A 98 -12.30 1.57 -1.74
CA SER A 98 -13.12 0.62 -0.97
C SER A 98 -14.55 0.55 -1.49
N LEU A 99 -15.18 1.69 -1.79
CA LEU A 99 -16.51 1.72 -2.39
C LEU A 99 -16.54 1.02 -3.75
N LEU A 100 -15.54 1.25 -4.60
CA LEU A 100 -15.43 0.57 -5.89
C LEU A 100 -15.25 -0.94 -5.74
N ILE A 101 -14.39 -1.39 -4.83
CA ILE A 101 -14.16 -2.82 -4.57
C ILE A 101 -15.43 -3.48 -4.04
N ILE A 102 -16.13 -2.85 -3.09
CA ILE A 102 -17.40 -3.34 -2.55
C ILE A 102 -18.47 -3.40 -3.65
N LEU A 103 -18.57 -2.36 -4.48
CA LEU A 103 -19.52 -2.34 -5.60
C LEU A 103 -19.28 -3.50 -6.57
N ILE A 104 -18.03 -3.75 -6.96
CA ILE A 104 -17.65 -4.91 -7.79
C ILE A 104 -18.07 -6.21 -7.10
N LEU A 105 -17.76 -6.39 -5.82
CA LEU A 105 -18.15 -7.59 -5.08
C LEU A 105 -19.66 -7.83 -5.10
N VAL A 106 -20.46 -6.77 -4.90
CA VAL A 106 -21.92 -6.85 -4.88
C VAL A 106 -22.47 -7.15 -6.27
N VAL A 107 -22.05 -6.41 -7.30
CA VAL A 107 -22.54 -6.57 -8.68
C VAL A 107 -22.26 -7.96 -9.23
N PHE A 108 -21.09 -8.54 -8.94
CA PHE A 108 -20.74 -9.87 -9.40
C PHE A 108 -21.18 -11.00 -8.44
N GLY A 109 -21.92 -10.68 -7.38
CA GLY A 109 -22.45 -11.69 -6.44
C GLY A 109 -21.37 -12.45 -5.68
N TRP A 110 -20.22 -11.83 -5.39
CA TRP A 110 -19.05 -12.47 -4.77
C TRP A 110 -19.15 -12.57 -3.24
N GLY A 111 -20.22 -13.19 -2.73
CA GLY A 111 -20.55 -13.27 -1.29
C GLY A 111 -19.90 -14.39 -0.46
N GLY A 112 -18.72 -14.91 -0.82
CA GLY A 112 -18.08 -16.01 -0.08
C GLY A 112 -17.15 -15.57 1.06
N GLN A 113 -17.19 -16.22 2.23
CA GLN A 113 -16.33 -15.93 3.39
C GLN A 113 -14.83 -15.84 3.04
N THR A 114 -14.32 -16.80 2.27
CA THR A 114 -12.89 -16.81 1.87
C THR A 114 -12.50 -15.65 0.95
N ARG A 115 -13.44 -15.17 0.11
CA ARG A 115 -13.22 -14.03 -0.80
C ARG A 115 -13.22 -12.70 -0.06
N GLN A 116 -14.14 -12.56 0.90
CA GLN A 116 -14.20 -11.40 1.79
C GLN A 116 -12.89 -11.24 2.56
N LEU A 117 -12.25 -12.34 2.97
CA LEU A 117 -10.96 -12.30 3.64
C LEU A 117 -9.85 -11.73 2.75
N ALA A 118 -9.76 -12.15 1.47
CA ALA A 118 -8.75 -11.62 0.55
C ALA A 118 -8.92 -10.12 0.30
N VAL A 119 -10.17 -9.67 0.11
CA VAL A 119 -10.48 -8.24 -0.05
C VAL A 119 -10.19 -7.47 1.23
N PHE A 120 -10.55 -8.01 2.38
CA PHE A 120 -10.24 -7.41 3.68
C PHE A 120 -8.73 -7.21 3.85
N TRP A 121 -7.91 -8.22 3.52
CA TRP A 121 -6.45 -8.09 3.57
C TRP A 121 -5.92 -6.97 2.66
N VAL A 122 -6.43 -6.86 1.43
CA VAL A 122 -6.03 -5.79 0.51
C VAL A 122 -6.44 -4.42 1.04
N LEU A 123 -7.67 -4.25 1.53
CA LEU A 123 -8.14 -3.00 2.11
C LEU A 123 -7.36 -2.63 3.37
N PHE A 124 -7.10 -3.60 4.24
CA PHE A 124 -6.29 -3.40 5.43
C PHE A 124 -4.88 -2.94 5.07
N TYR A 125 -4.23 -3.63 4.13
CA TYR A 125 -2.92 -3.24 3.63
C TYR A 125 -2.94 -1.83 3.03
N LEU A 126 -3.95 -1.51 2.23
CA LEU A 126 -4.11 -0.20 1.63
C LEU A 126 -4.25 0.89 2.70
N ALA A 127 -5.11 0.70 3.70
CA ALA A 127 -5.33 1.65 4.78
C ALA A 127 -4.03 2.05 5.50
N HIS A 128 -3.14 1.08 5.76
CA HIS A 128 -1.90 1.33 6.46
C HIS A 128 -0.76 1.87 5.59
N THR A 129 -0.75 1.54 4.30
CA THR A 129 0.36 1.92 3.41
C THR A 129 0.09 3.21 2.64
N LEU A 130 -1.17 3.56 2.40
CA LEU A 130 -1.52 4.66 1.49
C LEU A 130 -1.07 6.05 1.96
N PRO A 131 -1.14 6.42 3.26
CA PRO A 131 -0.55 7.68 3.73
C PRO A 131 0.96 7.73 3.46
N SER A 132 1.67 6.65 3.79
CA SER A 132 3.11 6.50 3.55
C SER A 132 3.47 6.56 2.06
N SER A 133 2.64 5.94 1.22
CA SER A 133 2.73 6.01 -0.22
C SER A 133 2.57 7.45 -0.68
N ILE A 134 1.51 8.18 -0.31
CA ILE A 134 1.30 9.58 -0.75
C ILE A 134 2.50 10.46 -0.39
N LEU A 135 3.08 10.27 0.80
CA LEU A 135 4.31 10.96 1.21
C LEU A 135 5.51 10.67 0.29
N ALA A 136 5.52 9.55 -0.44
CA ALA A 136 6.51 9.24 -1.48
C ALA A 136 6.54 10.27 -2.63
N TRP A 137 5.41 10.93 -2.90
CA TRP A 137 5.28 11.92 -3.97
C TRP A 137 5.35 13.36 -3.47
N THR A 138 4.95 13.63 -2.24
CA THR A 138 4.91 15.00 -1.68
C THR A 138 6.17 15.41 -0.94
N VAL A 139 6.88 14.47 -0.29
CA VAL A 139 8.04 14.79 0.54
C VAL A 139 9.34 14.71 -0.26
N ASN A 140 10.02 15.85 -0.35
CA ASN A 140 11.28 15.98 -1.06
C ASN A 140 12.46 15.29 -0.36
N ARG A 141 12.53 15.39 0.96
CA ARG A 141 13.56 14.77 1.81
C ARG A 141 12.88 14.19 3.04
N VAL A 142 13.09 12.91 3.30
CA VAL A 142 12.65 12.27 4.55
C VAL A 142 13.72 12.52 5.60
N PRO A 143 13.41 13.13 6.76
CA PRO A 143 14.41 13.40 7.78
C PRO A 143 14.99 12.09 8.32
N THR A 144 16.31 12.00 8.42
CA THR A 144 16.97 10.83 9.01
C THR A 144 16.97 10.92 10.54
N LYS A 145 17.03 9.78 11.26
CA LYS A 145 17.20 9.79 12.73
C LYS A 145 18.46 10.61 13.06
N GLY A 146 18.30 11.72 13.79
CA GLY A 146 19.40 12.59 14.23
C GLY A 146 19.37 14.03 13.68
N GLU A 147 18.42 14.37 12.82
CA GLU A 147 18.22 15.75 12.32
C GLU A 147 17.01 16.48 12.95
N ALA A 148 16.39 15.88 13.98
CA ALA A 148 15.28 16.44 14.74
C ALA A 148 15.69 16.64 16.20
#